data_AF-W1XLC3-F1
#
_entry.id   AF-W1XLC3-F1
#
_cell.length_a   1.000
_cell.length_b   1.000
_cell.length_c   1.000
_cell.angle_alpha   90.00
_cell.angle_beta   90.00
_cell.angle_gamma   90.00
#
_symmetry.space_group_name_H-M   'P 1'
#
loop_
_entity.id
_entity.type
_entity.pdbx_description
1 polymer ?
#
loop_
_entity_poly.entity_id
_entity_poly.type
_entity_poly.pdbx_seq_one_letter_code
_entity_poly.pdbx_strand_id
1 'polypeptide(L)' 'VAMRVYMDGRLIVSTRQRKVLALDDVVSDLEEGTGPTDCGGWLVDVCDALTDHSSEFIEQLHDKIIDLEDNLLDQQ' A
#
# COMPACT_ATOMS: atom_id res chain seq x y z
N VAL A 1 1.71 -9.66 -4.33
CA VAL A 1 1.92 -9.66 -2.86
C VAL A 1 0.56 -9.90 -2.21
N ALA A 2 0.47 -10.69 -1.13
CA ALA A 2 -0.80 -10.98 -0.49
C ALA A 2 -0.69 -10.84 1.03
N MET A 3 -1.65 -10.16 1.62
CA MET A 3 -1.84 -10.05 3.07
C MET A 3 -3.09 -10.85 3.44
N ARG A 4 -3.03 -11.58 4.56
CA ARG A 4 -4.20 -12.24 5.12
C ARG A 4 -4.51 -11.60 6.46
N VAL A 5 -5.78 -11.28 6.68
CA VAL A 5 -6.25 -10.65 7.92
C VAL A 5 -7.36 -11.48 8.52
N TYR A 6 -7.25 -11.72 9.81
CA TYR A 6 -8.34 -12.15 10.66
C TYR A 6 -8.58 -11.04 11.69
N MET A 7 -9.83 -10.59 11.83
CA MET A 7 -10.19 -9.54 12.77
C MET A 7 -11.50 -9.86 13.48
N ASP A 8 -11.53 -9.54 14.77
CA ASP A 8 -12.71 -9.45 15.63
C ASP A 8 -12.70 -8.07 16.31
N GLY A 9 -13.79 -7.65 16.94
CA GLY A 9 -13.90 -6.32 17.57
C GLY A 9 -12.92 -6.04 18.73
N ARG A 10 -12.02 -6.97 19.04
CA ARG A 10 -11.02 -6.89 20.11
C ARG A 10 -9.60 -7.29 19.68
N LEU A 11 -9.44 -7.88 18.50
CA LEU A 11 -8.17 -8.46 18.07
C LEU A 11 -8.04 -8.44 16.56
N ILE A 12 -6.85 -8.08 16.10
CA ILE A 12 -6.46 -8.12 14.69
C ILE A 12 -5.23 -9.01 14.59
N VAL A 13 -5.28 -10.01 13.71
CA VAL A 13 -4.16 -10.89 13.38
C VAL A 13 -3.93 -10.83 11.88
N SER A 14 -2.76 -10.33 11.48
CA SER A 14 -2.34 -10.28 10.09
C SER A 14 -1.16 -11.21 9.83
N THR A 15 -1.09 -11.77 8.63
CA THR A 15 0.05 -12.56 8.18
C THR A 15 0.47 -12.14 6.77
N ARG A 16 1.79 -12.10 6.54
CA ARG A 16 2.40 -11.76 5.24
C ARG A 16 3.62 -12.63 4.98
N GLN A 17 3.81 -13.03 3.72
CA GLN A 17 4.99 -13.82 3.30
C GLN A 17 6.16 -12.91 2.87
N ARG A 18 5.86 -11.77 2.26
CA ARG A 18 6.81 -10.71 1.91
C ARG A 18 6.34 -9.42 2.57
N LYS A 19 7.26 -8.54 2.96
CA LYS A 19 6.90 -7.22 3.50
C LYS A 19 5.99 -6.48 2.51
N VAL A 20 4.99 -5.80 3.06
CA VAL A 20 4.06 -4.94 2.32
C VAL A 20 4.31 -3.55 2.84
N LEU A 21 4.79 -2.64 1.99
CA LEU A 21 5.22 -1.30 2.39
C LEU A 21 4.05 -0.50 3.01
N ALA A 22 2.87 -0.59 2.40
CA ALA A 22 1.64 0.03 2.91
C ALA A 22 1.27 -0.31 4.37
N LEU A 23 1.69 -1.47 4.88
CA LEU A 23 1.45 -1.81 6.29
C LEU A 23 2.45 -1.16 7.24
N ASP A 24 3.65 -0.90 6.75
CA ASP A 24 4.69 -0.31 7.59
C ASP A 24 4.30 1.16 7.90
N ASP A 25 3.56 1.84 7.01
CA ASP A 25 2.98 3.17 7.25
C ASP A 25 1.99 3.16 8.42
N VAL A 26 0.98 2.28 8.37
CA VAL A 26 -0.02 2.14 9.45
C VAL A 26 0.62 1.71 10.78
N VAL A 27 1.69 0.91 10.73
CA VAL A 27 2.45 0.52 11.93
C VAL A 27 3.19 1.73 12.50
N SER A 28 3.81 2.56 11.66
CA SER A 28 4.49 3.78 12.08
C SER A 28 3.52 4.74 12.77
N ASP A 29 2.34 4.96 12.19
CA ASP A 29 1.32 5.83 12.78
C ASP A 29 0.84 5.32 14.15
N LEU A 30 0.71 4.00 14.32
CA LEU A 30 0.40 3.39 15.61
C LEU A 30 1.51 3.58 16.64
N GLU A 31 2.78 3.51 16.23
CA GLU A 31 3.95 3.76 17.09
C GLU A 31 4.05 5.25 17.50
N GLU A 32 3.66 6.16 16.63
CA GLU A 32 3.62 7.61 16.88
C GLU A 32 2.39 8.07 17.65
N GLY A 33 1.37 7.21 17.79
CA GLY A 33 0.11 7.52 18.48
C GLY A 33 -0.87 8.35 17.65
N THR A 34 -0.63 8.48 16.34
CA THR A 34 -1.52 9.11 15.35
C THR A 34 -2.38 8.10 14.59
N GLY A 35 -2.14 6.80 14.80
CA GLY A 35 -2.82 5.71 14.13
C GLY A 35 -4.26 5.42 14.61
N PRO A 36 -4.88 4.39 14.03
CA PRO A 36 -6.28 4.05 14.26
C PRO A 36 -6.57 3.65 15.70
N THR A 37 -7.70 4.13 16.23
CA THR A 37 -8.12 3.90 17.62
C THR A 37 -9.06 2.70 17.80
N ASP A 38 -9.56 2.13 16.70
CA ASP A 38 -10.42 0.96 16.71
C ASP A 38 -10.11 0.00 15.53
N CYS A 39 -10.69 -1.19 15.58
CA CYS A 39 -10.45 -2.23 14.56
C CYS A 39 -11.02 -1.86 13.18
N GLY A 40 -12.06 -1.03 13.13
CA GLY A 40 -12.68 -0.58 11.87
C GLY A 40 -11.81 0.46 11.18
N GLY A 41 -11.35 1.46 11.91
CA GLY A 41 -10.39 2.47 11.47
C GLY A 41 -9.11 1.81 10.97
N TRP A 42 -8.59 0.81 11.69
CA TRP A 42 -7.42 0.07 11.23
C TRP A 42 -7.62 -0.59 9.87
N LEU A 43 -8.80 -1.17 9.61
CA LEU A 43 -9.09 -1.75 8.30
C LEU A 43 -9.18 -0.68 7.21
N VAL A 44 -9.76 0.48 7.52
CA VAL A 44 -9.86 1.61 6.58
C VAL A 44 -8.47 2.11 6.21
N ASP A 45 -7.63 2.41 7.20
CA ASP A 45 -6.28 2.94 6.98
C ASP A 45 -5.40 1.95 6.18
N VAL A 46 -5.52 0.65 6.46
CA VAL A 46 -4.82 -0.38 5.67
C VAL A 46 -5.33 -0.42 4.22
N CYS A 47 -6.63 -0.28 3.98
CA CYS A 47 -7.17 -0.23 2.62
C CYS A 47 -6.72 1.03 1.87
N ASP A 48 -6.62 2.16 2.57
CA ASP A 48 -6.17 3.44 2.01
C ASP A 48 -4.69 3.35 1.60
N ALA A 49 -3.82 2.93 2.52
CA ALA A 49 -2.39 2.75 2.25
C ALA A 49 -2.13 1.75 1.11
N LEU A 50 -2.92 0.67 1.00
CA LEU A 50 -2.83 -0.27 -0.12
C LEU A 50 -3.24 0.37 -1.46
N THR A 51 -4.21 1.27 -1.44
CA THR A 51 -4.71 1.98 -2.63
C THR A 51 -3.71 3.04 -3.08
N ASP A 52 -3.12 3.78 -2.14
CA ASP A 52 -2.07 4.78 -2.43
C ASP A 52 -0.85 4.12 -3.07
N HIS A 53 -0.34 3.05 -2.46
CA HIS A 53 0.79 2.31 -3.03
C HIS A 53 0.44 1.69 -4.40
N SER A 54 -0.81 1.30 -4.63
CA SER A 54 -1.25 0.79 -5.94
C SER A 54 -1.28 1.91 -6.98
N SER A 55 -1.70 3.11 -6.58
CA SER A 55 -1.75 4.29 -7.44
C SER A 55 -0.35 4.76 -7.82
N GLU A 56 0.57 4.85 -6.86
CA GLU A 56 1.98 5.17 -7.11
C GLU A 56 2.63 4.16 -8.08
N PHE A 57 2.33 2.87 -7.90
CA PHE A 57 2.84 1.85 -8.82
C PHE A 57 2.31 2.02 -10.25
N ILE A 58 1.05 2.43 -10.41
CA ILE A 58 0.45 2.72 -11.72
C ILE A 58 1.13 3.94 -12.36
N GLU A 59 1.38 5.01 -11.60
CA GLU A 59 2.09 6.20 -12.09
C GLU A 59 3.50 5.85 -12.56
N GLN A 60 4.25 5.06 -11.77
CA GLN A 60 5.58 4.58 -12.18
C GLN A 60 5.55 3.72 -13.45
N LEU A 61 4.47 3.00 -13.71
CA LEU A 61 4.30 2.26 -14.97
C LEU A 61 3.99 3.22 -16.12
N HIS A 62 3.18 4.25 -15.88
CA HIS A 62 2.91 5.28 -16.89
C HIS A 62 4.18 6.01 -17.31
N ASP A 63 5.02 6.44 -16.37
CA ASP A 63 6.29 7.10 -16.68
C ASP A 63 7.20 6.21 -17.54
N LYS A 64 7.29 4.91 -17.22
CA LYS A 64 8.06 3.95 -18.02
C LYS A 64 7.50 3.77 -19.43
N ILE A 65 6.17 3.83 -19.58
CA ILE A 65 5.54 3.74 -20.90
C ILE A 65 5.90 4.98 -21.73
N ILE A 66 5.85 6.17 -21.12
CA ILE A 66 6.25 7.43 -21.78
C ILE A 66 7.72 7.35 -22.23
N ASP A 67 8.62 6.94 -21.33
CA ASP A 67 10.04 6.75 -21.67
C ASP A 67 10.23 5.78 -22.84
N LEU A 68 9.46 4.69 -22.88
CA LEU A 68 9.48 3.72 -23.98
C LEU A 68 8.96 4.31 -25.30
N GLU A 69 7.90 5.13 -25.24
CA GLU A 69 7.32 5.81 -26.40
C GLU A 69 8.30 6.83 -26.99
N ASP A 70 8.97 7.63 -26.16
CA ASP A 70 9.97 8.61 -26.59
C ASP A 70 11.17 7.93 -27.26
N ASN A 71 11.69 6.86 -26.66
CA ASN A 71 12.81 6.10 -27.23
C ASN A 71 12.49 5.47 -28.59
N LEU A 72 11.21 5.13 -28.86
CA LEU A 72 10.78 4.62 -30.16
C LEU A 72 10.67 5.72 -31.22
N LEU A 73 10.28 6.93 -30.83
CA LEU A 73 10.19 8.10 -31.72
C LEU A 73 11.58 8.60 -32.13
N ASP A 74 12.55 8.60 -31.22
CA ASP A 74 13.93 9.03 -31.49
C ASP A 74 14.70 8.09 -32.44
N GLN A 75 14.16 6.91 -32.76
CA GLN A 75 14.75 5.97 -33.73
C GLN A 75 14.30 6.19 -35.19
N GLN A 76 13.49 7.21 -35.48
CA GLN A 76 13.11 7.61 -36.85
C GLN A 76 13.86 8.85 -37.34
#